data_AF-A0A0R2LJ59-F1
#
_entry.id   AF-A0A0R2LJ59-F1
#
_cell.length_a   1.000
_cell.length_b   1.000
_cell.length_c   1.000
_cell.angle_alpha   90.00
_cell.angle_beta   90.00
_cell.angle_gamma   90.00
#
_symmetry.space_group_name_H-M   'P 1'
#
loop_
_entity.id
_entity.type
_entity.pdbx_description
1 polymer ?
#
loop_
_entity_poly.entity_id
_entity_poly.type
_entity_poly.pdbx_seq_one_letter_code
_entity_poly.pdbx_strand_id
1 'polypeptide(L)'
;MTILIKKKLFLTEDSVPFIQNYINYIHEVNPNDIYEGLNDKQILKNKFIFQIYQLENLDSINIDLHITTDKVYVLARFWNSKIIKIGSIPLTNGLKIALAQDSYPTLTITGGNFKKVITNKYGEDEVIDEFEPYQISLAVHKADPIDYKSAQIDTLYHRAFKSENSLITLSKNLMRFFAVFGLLLGLGFMFLGFFLTGLMVIIAFFGVNSYTLLLADTHMQTQRQQPTN
;
A
#
# COMPACT_ATOMS: atom_id res chain seq x y z
N MET A 1 -1.55 15.86 -2.72
CA MET A 1 -0.26 15.98 -2.03
C MET A 1 0.59 17.11 -2.64
N THR A 2 0.81 18.17 -1.88
CA THR A 2 1.54 19.37 -2.35
C THR A 2 3.02 19.29 -1.95
N ILE A 3 3.92 19.33 -2.93
CA ILE A 3 5.36 19.39 -2.69
C ILE A 3 5.72 20.80 -2.21
N LEU A 4 6.27 20.92 -1.01
CA LEU A 4 6.75 22.19 -0.45
C LEU A 4 8.16 22.50 -0.95
N ILE A 5 9.04 21.49 -1.00
CA ILE A 5 10.40 21.64 -1.50
C ILE A 5 10.92 20.31 -2.07
N LYS A 6 11.71 20.38 -3.14
CA LYS A 6 12.45 19.24 -3.71
C LYS A 6 13.92 19.63 -3.90
N LYS A 7 14.85 18.84 -3.35
CA LYS A 7 16.30 19.10 -3.42
C LYS A 7 17.08 17.81 -3.63
N LYS A 8 18.07 17.87 -4.53
CA LYS A 8 19.05 16.79 -4.71
C LYS A 8 19.97 16.72 -3.50
N LEU A 9 20.26 15.51 -3.03
CA LEU A 9 21.15 15.26 -1.91
C LEU A 9 22.61 15.25 -2.35
N PHE A 10 23.49 15.75 -1.49
CA PHE A 10 24.91 15.38 -1.53
C PHE A 10 25.05 14.02 -0.85
N LEU A 11 25.23 12.99 -1.66
CA LEU A 11 25.29 11.59 -1.22
C LEU A 11 26.54 11.30 -0.41
N THR A 12 26.42 10.39 0.55
CA THR A 12 27.55 9.80 1.30
C THR A 12 28.05 8.54 0.62
N GLU A 13 29.22 8.05 1.03
CA GLU A 13 29.76 6.77 0.55
C GLU A 13 28.85 5.57 0.87
N ASP A 14 28.12 5.65 1.99
CA ASP A 14 27.17 4.61 2.42
C ASP A 14 25.88 4.57 1.58
N SER A 15 25.63 5.56 0.71
CA SER A 15 24.38 5.61 -0.05
C SER A 15 24.28 4.50 -1.10
N VAL A 16 25.39 4.17 -1.76
CA VAL A 16 25.43 3.13 -2.80
C VAL A 16 25.12 1.74 -2.22
N PRO A 17 25.82 1.25 -1.18
CA PRO A 17 25.48 -0.04 -0.58
C PRO A 17 24.07 -0.05 0.03
N PHE A 18 23.58 1.09 0.55
CA PHE A 18 22.19 1.21 0.99
C PHE A 18 21.19 0.96 -0.15
N ILE A 19 21.38 1.60 -1.31
CA ILE A 19 20.50 1.44 -2.47
C ILE A 19 20.53 -0.02 -2.95
N GLN A 20 21.71 -0.64 -3.03
CA GLN A 20 21.82 -2.03 -3.46
C GLN A 20 21.09 -2.98 -2.50
N ASN A 21 21.23 -2.77 -1.19
CA ASN A 21 20.52 -3.58 -0.20
C ASN A 21 19.00 -3.36 -0.27
N TYR A 22 18.56 -2.13 -0.57
CA TYR A 22 17.14 -1.84 -0.80
C TYR A 22 16.60 -2.56 -2.04
N ILE A 23 17.35 -2.53 -3.15
CA ILE A 23 16.98 -3.28 -4.38
C ILE A 23 16.84 -4.77 -4.06
N ASN A 24 17.78 -5.36 -3.33
CA ASN A 24 17.72 -6.78 -2.94
C ASN A 24 16.48 -7.07 -2.08
N TYR A 25 16.16 -6.19 -1.13
CA TYR A 25 14.95 -6.30 -0.32
C TYR A 25 13.66 -6.25 -1.17
N ILE A 26 13.58 -5.32 -2.11
CA ILE A 26 12.42 -5.22 -3.00
C ILE A 26 12.31 -6.46 -3.89
N HIS A 27 13.44 -6.99 -4.37
CA HIS A 27 13.45 -8.23 -5.14
C HIS A 27 12.83 -9.41 -4.38
N GLU A 28 13.02 -9.47 -3.06
CA GLU A 28 12.45 -10.52 -2.20
C GLU A 28 10.97 -10.28 -1.86
N VAL A 29 10.59 -9.04 -1.60
CA VAL A 29 9.25 -8.70 -1.06
C VAL A 29 8.23 -8.37 -2.15
N ASN A 30 8.64 -7.62 -3.18
CA ASN A 30 7.79 -7.24 -4.29
C ASN A 30 8.63 -7.07 -5.58
N PRO A 31 9.00 -8.16 -6.26
CA PRO A 31 9.84 -8.09 -7.46
C PRO A 31 9.19 -7.32 -8.62
N ASN A 32 7.87 -7.09 -8.58
CA ASN A 32 7.16 -6.31 -9.59
C ASN A 32 7.49 -4.81 -9.54
N ASP A 33 8.10 -4.31 -8.48
CA ASP A 33 8.56 -2.92 -8.43
C ASP A 33 9.89 -2.74 -9.18
N ILE A 34 10.57 -3.84 -9.53
CA ILE A 34 11.81 -3.83 -10.31
C ILE A 34 11.47 -3.83 -11.79
N TYR A 35 11.91 -2.81 -12.52
CA TYR A 35 11.57 -2.61 -13.95
C TYR A 35 10.06 -2.71 -14.23
N GLU A 36 9.24 -2.19 -13.31
CA GLU A 36 7.76 -2.29 -13.37
C GLU A 36 7.23 -3.73 -13.54
N GLY A 37 8.02 -4.74 -13.15
CA GLY A 37 7.68 -6.16 -13.28
C GLY A 37 7.74 -6.68 -14.73
N LEU A 38 8.30 -5.89 -15.65
CA LEU A 38 8.40 -6.24 -17.06
C LEU A 38 9.68 -7.03 -17.33
N ASN A 39 9.55 -8.14 -18.05
CA ASN A 39 10.69 -8.84 -18.64
C ASN A 39 11.06 -8.24 -20.01
N ASP A 40 12.24 -8.61 -20.53
CA ASP A 40 12.75 -8.07 -21.80
C ASP A 40 11.78 -8.25 -22.98
N LYS A 41 11.05 -9.38 -23.05
CA LYS A 41 10.06 -9.59 -24.11
C LYS A 41 8.89 -8.61 -24.01
N GLN A 42 8.45 -8.29 -22.79
CA GLN A 42 7.38 -7.32 -22.54
C GLN A 42 7.86 -5.89 -22.82
N ILE A 43 9.09 -5.56 -22.42
CA ILE A 43 9.72 -4.26 -22.72
C ILE A 43 9.81 -4.03 -24.23
N LEU A 44 10.29 -5.01 -25.00
CA LEU A 44 10.36 -4.93 -26.48
C LEU A 44 9.00 -4.74 -27.15
N LYS A 45 7.94 -5.36 -26.58
CA LYS A 45 6.58 -5.21 -27.10
C LYS A 45 6.02 -3.81 -26.85
N ASN A 46 6.40 -3.17 -25.74
CA ASN A 46 5.95 -1.85 -25.33
C ASN A 46 6.83 -0.73 -25.92
N LYS A 47 7.08 -0.75 -27.24
CA LYS A 47 7.97 0.16 -28.03
C LYS A 47 7.94 1.67 -27.72
N PHE A 48 6.98 2.15 -26.92
CA PHE A 48 6.89 3.52 -26.42
C PHE A 48 7.85 3.84 -25.26
N ILE A 49 8.44 2.84 -24.60
CA ILE A 49 9.38 3.03 -23.48
C ILE A 49 10.80 2.70 -23.97
N PHE A 50 11.53 3.72 -24.44
CA PHE A 50 12.92 3.54 -24.87
C PHE A 50 13.86 3.23 -23.70
N GLN A 51 13.49 3.59 -22.47
CA GLN A 51 14.31 3.44 -21.27
C GLN A 51 13.43 3.21 -20.04
N ILE A 52 13.73 2.17 -19.27
CA ILE A 52 13.06 1.83 -18.02
C ILE A 52 14.09 1.63 -16.91
N TYR A 53 13.99 2.43 -15.85
CA TYR A 53 14.89 2.33 -14.70
C TYR A 53 14.50 1.15 -13.80
N GLN A 54 15.49 0.61 -13.09
CA GLN A 54 15.29 -0.49 -12.15
C GLN A 54 14.36 -0.11 -10.99
N LEU A 55 14.46 1.14 -10.52
CA LEU A 55 13.63 1.70 -9.45
C LEU A 55 13.31 3.15 -9.77
N GLU A 56 12.07 3.56 -9.51
CA GLU A 56 11.65 4.96 -9.63
C GLU A 56 11.46 5.63 -8.26
N ASN A 57 11.00 4.90 -7.25
CA ASN A 57 10.69 5.44 -5.93
C ASN A 57 11.28 4.62 -4.78
N LEU A 58 11.48 5.30 -3.65
CA LEU A 58 11.86 4.69 -2.38
C LEU A 58 10.67 4.84 -1.43
N ASP A 59 9.57 4.11 -1.66
CA ASP A 59 8.33 4.32 -0.90
C ASP A 59 8.29 3.56 0.43
N SER A 60 9.09 2.49 0.55
CA SER A 60 9.15 1.64 1.76
C SER A 60 10.25 2.03 2.76
N ILE A 61 10.87 3.21 2.60
CA ILE A 61 11.90 3.67 3.51
C ILE A 61 11.30 4.55 4.61
N ASN A 62 11.77 4.32 5.83
CA ASN A 62 11.59 5.27 6.93
C ASN A 62 12.69 6.33 6.83
N ILE A 63 12.27 7.59 6.78
CA ILE A 63 13.16 8.74 6.62
C ILE A 63 13.12 9.55 7.90
N ASP A 64 14.30 9.90 8.40
CA ASP A 64 14.48 10.83 9.50
C ASP A 64 15.41 11.96 9.07
N LEU A 65 15.15 13.16 9.59
CA LEU A 65 15.88 14.37 9.24
C LEU A 65 16.58 14.92 10.48
N HIS A 66 17.90 14.81 10.51
CA HIS A 66 18.70 15.39 11.57
C HIS A 66 19.16 16.80 11.18
N ILE A 67 18.58 17.82 11.83
CA ILE A 67 18.83 19.23 11.52
C ILE A 67 19.98 19.76 12.39
N THR A 68 20.96 20.38 11.74
CA THR A 68 22.08 21.08 12.38
C THR A 68 22.03 22.57 12.03
N THR A 69 23.02 23.34 12.47
CA THR A 69 23.05 24.80 12.30
C THR A 69 23.02 25.24 10.83
N ASP A 70 23.72 24.51 9.95
CA ASP A 70 23.91 24.85 8.54
C ASP A 70 23.43 23.77 7.55
N LYS A 71 23.16 22.54 8.02
CA LYS A 71 22.80 21.39 7.17
C LYS A 71 21.66 20.56 7.74
N VAL A 72 20.95 19.88 6.83
CA VAL A 72 20.04 18.78 7.16
C VAL A 72 20.68 17.49 6.69
N TYR A 73 20.89 16.56 7.61
CA TYR A 73 21.29 15.20 7.29
C TYR A 73 20.05 14.34 7.09
N VAL A 74 20.04 13.58 6.00
CA VAL A 74 18.97 12.65 5.69
C VAL A 74 19.41 11.26 6.13
N LEU A 75 18.70 10.73 7.10
CA LEU A 75 18.86 9.38 7.62
C LEU A 75 17.75 8.51 7.02
N ALA A 76 18.09 7.32 6.58
CA ALA A 76 17.09 6.37 6.07
C ALA A 76 17.35 4.97 6.61
N ARG A 77 16.25 4.22 6.76
CA ARG A 77 16.26 2.77 6.98
C ARG A 77 15.07 2.17 6.23
N PHE A 78 15.23 0.96 5.71
CA PHE A 78 14.09 0.14 5.29
C PHE A 78 14.04 -1.10 6.19
N TRP A 79 12.83 -1.55 6.53
CA TRP A 79 12.66 -2.72 7.40
C TRP A 79 13.50 -2.61 8.71
N ASN A 80 14.04 -3.73 9.18
CA ASN A 80 14.93 -3.84 10.34
C ASN A 80 16.41 -3.52 10.02
N SER A 81 16.69 -2.80 8.93
CA SER A 81 18.06 -2.38 8.61
C SER A 81 18.57 -1.31 9.57
N LYS A 82 19.90 -1.20 9.64
CA LYS A 82 20.57 -0.12 10.37
C LYS A 82 20.20 1.24 9.76
N ILE A 83 20.03 2.25 10.60
CA ILE A 83 19.88 3.64 10.15
C ILE A 83 21.18 4.08 9.49
N ILE A 84 21.10 4.51 8.23
CA ILE A 84 22.23 5.00 7.44
C ILE A 84 22.01 6.47 7.10
N LYS A 85 23.09 7.25 7.14
CA LYS A 85 23.11 8.61 6.62
C LYS A 85 23.29 8.56 5.11
N ILE A 86 22.22 8.84 4.37
CA ILE A 86 22.17 8.77 2.90
C ILE A 86 22.81 10.00 2.26
N GLY A 87 22.67 11.16 2.90
CA GLY A 87 23.16 12.39 2.32
C GLY A 87 22.88 13.62 3.17
N SER A 88 23.16 14.78 2.60
CA SER A 88 22.90 16.06 3.23
C SER A 88 22.48 17.13 2.23
N ILE A 89 21.80 18.15 2.74
CA ILE A 89 21.49 19.39 2.01
C ILE A 89 21.72 20.60 2.91
N PRO A 90 22.07 21.77 2.34
CA PRO A 90 22.20 23.00 3.11
C PRO A 90 20.85 23.43 3.68
N LEU A 91 20.86 23.89 4.93
CA LEU A 91 19.67 24.37 5.64
C LEU A 91 19.35 25.81 5.21
N THR A 92 18.62 25.91 4.11
CA THR A 92 18.10 27.21 3.61
C THR A 92 16.87 27.67 4.39
N ASN A 93 16.58 28.98 4.38
CA ASN A 93 15.37 29.52 5.01
C ASN A 93 14.08 28.90 4.46
N GLY A 94 14.02 28.63 3.15
CA GLY A 94 12.88 27.94 2.54
C GLY A 94 12.69 26.52 3.08
N LEU A 95 13.79 25.77 3.27
CA LEU A 95 13.72 24.44 3.88
C LEU A 95 13.31 24.50 5.35
N LYS A 96 13.81 25.47 6.13
CA LYS A 96 13.37 25.70 7.51
C LYS A 96 11.86 25.92 7.60
N ILE A 97 11.32 26.78 6.72
CA ILE A 97 9.88 27.07 6.68
C ILE A 97 9.08 25.82 6.27
N ALA A 98 9.55 25.05 5.29
CA ALA A 98 8.88 23.83 4.86
C ALA A 98 8.82 22.78 5.98
N LEU A 99 9.93 22.58 6.70
CA LEU A 99 10.02 21.61 7.81
C LEU A 99 9.28 22.06 9.08
N ALA A 100 9.06 23.36 9.26
CA ALA A 100 8.28 23.88 10.39
C ALA A 100 6.76 23.77 10.19
N GLN A 101 6.31 23.43 8.97
CA GLN A 101 4.92 23.10 8.70
C GLN A 101 4.67 21.63 9.02
N ASP A 102 3.41 21.28 9.27
CA ASP A 102 2.99 19.88 9.33
C ASP A 102 3.28 19.22 7.97
N SER A 103 4.36 18.44 7.94
CA SER A 103 5.02 18.00 6.71
C SER A 103 5.73 16.68 6.92
N TYR A 104 5.95 15.96 5.82
CA TYR A 104 6.66 14.69 5.85
C TYR A 104 7.63 14.55 4.68
N PRO A 105 8.81 13.94 4.91
CA PRO A 105 9.81 13.72 3.89
C PRO A 105 9.54 12.45 3.06
N THR A 106 9.83 12.49 1.77
CA THR A 106 9.99 11.31 0.91
C THR A 106 11.30 11.40 0.13
N LEU A 107 11.88 10.26 -0.25
CA LEU A 107 13.03 10.22 -1.15
C LEU A 107 12.60 9.67 -2.50
N THR A 108 13.09 10.32 -3.55
CA THR A 108 12.98 9.85 -4.94
C THR A 108 14.36 9.51 -5.44
N ILE A 109 14.47 8.42 -6.18
CA ILE A 109 15.72 7.97 -6.77
C ILE A 109 15.63 8.10 -8.29
N THR A 110 16.72 8.54 -8.90
CA THR A 110 16.87 8.59 -10.36
C THR A 110 18.24 8.05 -10.73
N GLY A 111 18.41 7.53 -11.94
CA GLY A 111 19.61 6.80 -12.33
C GLY A 111 19.57 5.36 -11.82
N GLY A 112 20.75 4.73 -11.75
CA GLY A 112 20.90 3.31 -11.44
C GLY A 112 20.92 2.45 -12.69
N ASN A 113 20.72 1.14 -12.50
CA ASN A 113 20.56 0.22 -13.62
C ASN A 113 19.28 0.57 -14.38
N PHE A 114 19.34 0.51 -15.70
CA PHE A 114 18.18 0.67 -16.56
C PHE A 114 18.29 -0.25 -17.76
N LYS A 115 17.13 -0.58 -18.32
CA LYS A 115 17.00 -1.31 -19.58
C LYS A 115 16.63 -0.33 -20.68
N LYS A 116 17.29 -0.44 -21.83
CA LYS A 116 17.06 0.43 -22.98
C LYS A 116 16.82 -0.40 -24.23
N VAL A 117 15.83 -0.01 -25.03
CA VAL A 117 15.56 -0.63 -26.33
C VAL A 117 16.36 0.10 -27.40
N ILE A 118 17.20 -0.63 -28.12
CA ILE A 118 17.97 -0.12 -29.26
C ILE A 118 17.64 -0.91 -30.52
N THR A 119 17.61 -0.24 -31.66
CA THR A 119 17.49 -0.92 -32.96
C THR A 119 18.89 -1.21 -33.49
N ASN A 120 19.18 -2.48 -33.73
CA ASN A 120 20.48 -2.89 -34.22
C ASN A 120 20.67 -2.52 -35.71
N LYS A 121 21.87 -2.77 -36.24
CA LYS A 121 22.22 -2.50 -37.65
C LYS A 121 21.42 -3.31 -38.68
N TYR A 122 20.67 -4.32 -38.25
CA TYR A 122 19.81 -5.17 -39.07
C TYR A 122 18.33 -4.76 -38.98
N GLY A 123 17.99 -3.73 -38.21
CA GLY A 123 16.62 -3.26 -38.02
C GLY A 123 15.82 -4.03 -36.98
N GLU A 124 16.47 -4.87 -36.18
CA GLU A 124 15.83 -5.62 -35.08
C GLU A 124 16.02 -4.88 -33.76
N ASP A 125 14.97 -4.83 -32.94
CA ASP A 125 15.00 -4.20 -31.63
C ASP A 125 15.56 -5.17 -30.57
N GLU A 126 16.55 -4.74 -29.80
CA GLU A 126 17.15 -5.48 -28.69
C GLU A 126 17.15 -4.66 -27.39
N VAL A 127 17.11 -5.35 -26.25
CA VAL A 127 17.23 -4.72 -24.92
C VAL A 127 18.69 -4.79 -24.50
N ILE A 128 19.24 -3.66 -24.09
CA ILE A 128 20.56 -3.58 -23.44
C ILE A 128 20.41 -3.09 -22.00
N ASP A 129 21.25 -3.61 -21.13
CA ASP A 129 21.38 -3.15 -19.75
C ASP A 129 22.48 -2.08 -19.67
N GLU A 130 22.16 -0.92 -19.09
CA GLU A 130 23.09 0.19 -18.88
C GLU A 130 22.98 0.70 -17.42
N PHE A 131 23.90 1.58 -17.04
CA PHE A 131 23.97 2.15 -15.69
C PHE A 131 24.24 3.64 -15.71
N GLU A 132 23.45 4.38 -14.94
CA GLU A 132 23.68 5.79 -14.62
C GLU A 132 23.98 5.98 -13.12
N PRO A 133 24.85 6.92 -12.72
CA PRO A 133 25.07 7.19 -11.30
C PRO A 133 23.77 7.58 -10.58
N TYR A 134 23.54 6.96 -9.42
CA TYR A 134 22.37 7.26 -8.60
C TYR A 134 22.33 8.73 -8.16
N GLN A 135 21.15 9.32 -8.28
CA GLN A 135 20.83 10.62 -7.70
C GLN A 135 19.60 10.47 -6.82
N ILE A 136 19.71 10.88 -5.56
CA ILE A 136 18.58 10.89 -4.62
C ILE A 136 18.14 12.32 -4.39
N SER A 137 16.83 12.56 -4.46
CA SER A 137 16.23 13.84 -4.11
C SER A 137 15.30 13.68 -2.92
N LEU A 138 15.47 14.56 -1.93
CA LEU A 138 14.50 14.75 -0.85
C LEU A 138 13.36 15.64 -1.35
N ALA A 139 12.14 15.15 -1.19
CA ALA A 139 10.93 15.95 -1.30
C ALA A 139 10.29 16.08 0.08
N VAL A 140 9.87 17.28 0.45
CA VAL A 140 9.05 17.51 1.65
C VAL A 140 7.67 17.88 1.18
N HIS A 141 6.68 17.17 1.68
CA HIS A 141 5.28 17.35 1.31
C HIS A 141 4.51 17.95 2.45
N LYS A 142 3.51 18.76 2.11
CA LYS A 142 2.53 19.22 3.09
C LYS A 142 1.67 18.04 3.50
N ALA A 143 1.49 17.83 4.80
CA ALA A 143 0.48 16.92 5.30
C ALA A 143 -0.89 17.39 4.79
N ASP A 144 -1.66 16.49 4.19
CA ASP A 144 -3.02 16.83 3.80
C ASP A 144 -3.79 17.15 5.09
N PRO A 145 -4.47 18.31 5.17
CA PRO A 145 -5.28 18.61 6.35
C PRO A 145 -6.32 17.50 6.46
N ILE A 146 -6.36 16.82 7.61
CA ILE A 146 -7.39 15.82 7.91
C ILE A 146 -8.74 16.53 7.73
N ASP A 147 -9.42 16.27 6.63
CA ASP A 147 -10.70 16.90 6.33
C ASP A 147 -11.67 16.52 7.45
N TYR A 148 -12.16 17.49 8.21
CA TYR A 148 -12.90 17.33 9.46
C TYR A 148 -14.13 16.40 9.34
N LYS A 149 -14.59 16.15 8.11
CA LYS A 149 -15.68 15.22 7.78
C LYS A 149 -15.30 13.74 7.97
N SER A 150 -14.05 13.33 7.74
CA SER A 150 -13.63 11.93 7.95
C SER A 150 -13.61 11.58 9.44
N ALA A 151 -13.13 12.50 10.28
CA ALA A 151 -13.20 12.36 11.73
C ALA A 151 -14.64 12.28 12.26
N GLN A 152 -15.59 12.98 11.62
CA GLN A 152 -17.02 12.85 11.96
C GLN A 152 -17.61 11.49 11.55
N ILE A 153 -17.21 10.93 10.41
CA ILE A 153 -17.64 9.59 10.00
C ILE A 153 -17.06 8.54 10.95
N ASP A 154 -15.79 8.66 11.31
CA ASP A 154 -15.12 7.70 12.18
C ASP A 154 -15.66 7.76 13.63
N THR A 155 -15.95 8.97 14.11
CA THR A 155 -16.66 9.15 15.39
C THR A 155 -18.12 8.71 15.32
N LEU A 156 -18.85 8.90 14.22
CA LEU A 156 -20.19 8.34 14.02
C LEU A 156 -20.15 6.82 13.98
N TYR A 157 -19.15 6.23 13.33
CA TYR A 157 -18.95 4.79 13.23
C TYR A 157 -18.65 4.19 14.60
N HIS A 158 -17.72 4.77 15.36
CA HIS A 158 -17.40 4.34 16.73
C HIS A 158 -18.52 4.66 17.75
N ARG A 159 -19.32 5.71 17.53
CA ARG A 159 -20.46 6.07 18.39
C ARG A 159 -21.69 5.19 18.11
N ALA A 160 -21.92 4.80 16.86
CA ALA A 160 -22.99 3.89 16.45
C ALA A 160 -22.63 2.41 16.69
N PHE A 161 -21.36 2.05 16.51
CA PHE A 161 -20.82 0.71 16.70
C PHE A 161 -19.66 0.75 17.70
N LYS A 162 -20.00 0.65 18.99
CA LYS A 162 -19.04 0.74 20.12
C LYS A 162 -17.93 -0.34 20.10
N SER A 163 -18.02 -1.38 19.27
CA SER A 163 -16.96 -2.39 19.02
C SER A 163 -17.32 -3.29 17.83
N GLU A 164 -16.34 -3.93 17.17
CA GLU A 164 -16.58 -4.98 16.15
C GLU A 164 -17.50 -6.11 16.66
N ASN A 165 -17.42 -6.42 17.96
CA ASN A 165 -18.31 -7.38 18.63
C ASN A 165 -19.79 -6.98 18.58
N SER A 166 -20.10 -5.68 18.55
CA SER A 166 -21.48 -5.20 18.41
C SER A 166 -22.02 -5.39 16.99
N LEU A 167 -21.17 -5.25 15.98
CA LEU A 167 -21.52 -5.51 14.58
C LEU A 167 -21.81 -7.00 14.33
N ILE A 168 -20.98 -7.86 14.91
CA ILE A 168 -21.15 -9.32 14.87
C ILE A 168 -22.42 -9.75 15.63
N THR A 169 -22.71 -9.12 16.76
CA THR A 169 -23.94 -9.42 17.52
C THR A 169 -25.19 -8.96 16.78
N LEU A 170 -25.14 -7.77 16.14
CA LEU A 170 -26.23 -7.26 15.32
C LEU A 170 -26.48 -8.14 14.09
N SER A 171 -25.41 -8.56 13.39
CA SER A 171 -25.53 -9.45 12.23
C SER A 171 -26.08 -10.82 12.62
N LYS A 172 -25.63 -11.41 13.73
CA LYS A 172 -26.17 -12.67 14.27
C LYS A 172 -27.66 -12.55 14.63
N ASN A 173 -28.08 -11.43 15.20
CA ASN A 173 -29.49 -11.21 15.52
C ASN A 173 -30.36 -10.99 14.27
N LEU A 174 -29.88 -10.21 13.30
CA LEU A 174 -30.57 -9.99 12.03
C LEU A 174 -30.73 -11.30 11.23
N MET A 175 -29.70 -12.14 11.25
CA MET A 175 -29.72 -13.46 10.62
C MET A 175 -30.78 -14.39 11.25
N ARG A 176 -30.91 -14.37 12.58
CA ARG A 176 -31.97 -15.10 13.30
C ARG A 176 -33.36 -14.60 12.90
N PHE A 177 -33.56 -13.30 12.73
CA PHE A 177 -34.83 -12.76 12.23
C PHE A 177 -35.14 -13.23 10.81
N PHE A 178 -34.17 -13.22 9.90
CA PHE A 178 -34.37 -13.74 8.54
C PHE A 178 -34.67 -15.24 8.51
N ALA A 179 -34.05 -16.03 9.39
CA ALA A 179 -34.35 -17.47 9.51
C ALA A 179 -35.81 -17.71 9.95
N VAL A 180 -36.28 -16.98 10.97
CA VAL A 180 -37.67 -17.09 11.46
C VAL A 180 -38.66 -16.62 10.39
N PHE A 181 -38.34 -15.53 9.68
CA PHE A 181 -39.19 -15.03 8.60
C PHE A 181 -39.29 -16.02 7.44
N GLY A 182 -38.15 -16.58 6.99
CA GLY A 182 -38.11 -17.60 5.94
C GLY A 182 -38.85 -18.88 6.33
N LEU A 183 -38.79 -19.29 7.60
CA LEU A 183 -39.56 -20.41 8.13
C LEU A 183 -41.07 -20.15 8.07
N LEU A 184 -41.52 -18.99 8.54
CA LEU A 184 -42.95 -18.62 8.55
C LEU A 184 -43.50 -18.50 7.12
N LEU A 185 -42.75 -17.87 6.21
CA LEU A 185 -43.12 -17.78 4.79
C LEU A 185 -43.20 -19.16 4.15
N GLY A 186 -42.18 -20.00 4.35
CA GLY A 186 -42.13 -21.34 3.80
C GLY A 186 -43.28 -22.22 4.27
N LEU A 187 -43.58 -22.20 5.58
CA LEU A 187 -44.74 -22.90 6.14
C LEU A 187 -46.05 -22.33 5.58
N GLY A 188 -46.16 -21.01 5.40
CA GLY A 188 -47.32 -20.38 4.75
C GLY A 188 -47.57 -20.87 3.34
N PHE A 189 -46.52 -20.98 2.50
CA PHE A 189 -46.61 -21.56 1.16
C PHE A 189 -47.00 -23.04 1.18
N MET A 190 -46.52 -23.81 2.16
CA MET A 190 -46.92 -25.21 2.32
C MET A 190 -48.40 -25.35 2.67
N PHE A 191 -48.93 -24.52 3.57
CA PHE A 191 -50.36 -24.50 3.94
C PHE A 191 -51.27 -24.08 2.79
N LEU A 192 -50.78 -23.25 1.86
CA LEU A 192 -51.51 -22.84 0.65
C LEU A 192 -51.46 -23.89 -0.48
N GLY A 193 -50.88 -25.07 -0.22
CA GLY A 193 -50.83 -26.20 -1.18
C GLY A 193 -49.56 -26.23 -2.05
N PHE A 194 -48.66 -25.26 -1.92
CA PHE A 194 -47.40 -25.18 -2.68
C PHE A 194 -46.24 -25.77 -1.88
N PHE A 195 -46.30 -27.07 -1.61
CA PHE A 195 -45.37 -27.76 -0.71
C PHE A 195 -43.90 -27.63 -1.12
N LEU A 196 -43.59 -27.91 -2.40
CA LEU A 196 -42.22 -27.82 -2.94
C LEU A 196 -41.66 -26.40 -2.91
N THR A 197 -42.49 -25.40 -3.20
CA THR A 197 -42.11 -23.98 -3.16
C THR A 197 -41.82 -23.54 -1.73
N GLY A 198 -42.66 -23.92 -0.78
CA GLY A 198 -42.44 -23.65 0.64
C GLY A 198 -41.15 -24.31 1.15
N LEU A 199 -40.87 -25.55 0.75
CA LEU A 199 -39.64 -26.25 1.11
C LEU A 199 -38.39 -25.55 0.57
N MET A 200 -38.43 -25.11 -0.69
CA MET A 200 -37.32 -24.37 -1.32
C MET A 200 -37.06 -23.02 -0.64
N VAL A 201 -38.11 -22.31 -0.20
CA VAL A 201 -37.97 -21.06 0.54
C VAL A 201 -37.27 -21.30 1.89
N ILE A 202 -37.66 -22.35 2.63
CA ILE A 202 -36.98 -22.70 3.89
C ILE A 202 -35.51 -23.03 3.63
N ILE A 203 -35.22 -23.89 2.65
CA ILE A 203 -33.85 -24.29 2.32
C ILE A 203 -33.00 -23.09 1.89
N ALA A 204 -33.53 -22.18 1.08
CA ALA A 204 -32.79 -20.99 0.63
C ALA A 204 -32.41 -20.07 1.80
N PHE A 205 -33.36 -19.78 2.69
CA PHE A 205 -33.10 -18.92 3.85
C PHE A 205 -32.16 -19.58 4.87
N PHE A 206 -32.31 -20.88 5.14
CA PHE A 206 -31.41 -21.59 6.05
C PHE A 206 -30.02 -21.85 5.44
N GLY A 207 -29.92 -22.08 4.13
CA GLY A 207 -28.66 -22.29 3.41
C GLY A 207 -27.81 -21.03 3.30
N VAL A 208 -28.43 -19.87 3.04
CA VAL A 208 -27.72 -18.57 3.06
C VAL A 208 -27.25 -18.23 4.48
N ASN A 209 -28.05 -18.53 5.49
CA ASN A 209 -27.70 -18.30 6.90
C ASN A 209 -26.57 -19.23 7.41
N SER A 210 -26.53 -20.51 6.99
CA SER A 210 -25.47 -21.44 7.43
C SER A 210 -24.10 -21.11 6.81
N TYR A 211 -24.07 -20.72 5.53
CA TYR A 211 -22.84 -20.35 4.83
C TYR A 211 -22.20 -19.06 5.40
N THR A 212 -23.02 -18.08 5.74
CA THR A 212 -22.58 -16.81 6.32
C THR A 212 -22.13 -16.93 7.78
N LEU A 213 -22.73 -17.84 8.58
CA LEU A 213 -22.27 -18.18 9.93
C LEU A 213 -20.89 -18.86 9.91
N LEU A 214 -20.67 -19.76 8.94
CA LEU A 214 -19.40 -20.46 8.75
C LEU A 214 -18.27 -19.49 8.39
N LEU A 215 -18.54 -18.53 7.51
CA LEU A 215 -17.60 -17.46 7.16
C LEU A 215 -17.32 -16.51 8.35
N ALA A 216 -18.33 -16.19 9.15
CA ALA A 216 -18.15 -15.33 10.31
C ALA A 216 -17.29 -15.97 11.42
N ASP A 217 -17.42 -17.28 11.64
CA ASP A 217 -16.63 -18.00 12.65
C ASP A 217 -15.19 -18.30 12.18
N THR A 218 -14.95 -18.54 10.90
CA THR A 218 -13.58 -18.69 10.37
C THR A 218 -12.78 -17.41 10.51
N HIS A 219 -13.37 -16.24 10.21
CA HIS A 219 -12.72 -14.94 10.42
C HIS A 219 -12.39 -14.64 11.89
N MET A 220 -13.22 -15.08 12.85
CA MET A 220 -12.95 -14.91 14.28
C MET A 220 -11.85 -15.83 14.82
N GLN A 221 -11.66 -17.02 14.25
CA GLN A 221 -10.58 -17.92 14.66
C GLN A 221 -9.21 -17.44 14.18
N THR A 222 -9.12 -16.85 12.98
CA THR A 222 -7.87 -16.29 12.45
C THR A 222 -7.36 -15.10 13.28
N GLN A 223 -8.24 -14.28 13.84
CA GLN A 223 -7.84 -13.17 14.75
C GLN A 223 -7.36 -13.65 16.12
N ARG A 224 -7.91 -14.74 16.67
CA ARG A 224 -7.47 -15.29 17.97
C ARG A 224 -6.12 -16.02 17.93
N GLN A 225 -5.63 -16.37 16.74
CA GLN A 225 -4.38 -17.10 16.56
C GLN A 225 -3.17 -16.20 16.22
N GLN A 226 -3.32 -14.87 16.16
CA GLN A 226 -2.15 -13.99 16.21
C GLN A 226 -1.59 -13.99 17.64
N PRO A 227 -0.39 -14.55 17.88
CA PRO A 227 0.26 -14.37 19.16
C PRO A 227 0.59 -12.88 19.29
N THR A 228 0.21 -12.31 20.43
CA THR A 228 0.76 -11.07 20.93
C THR A 228 2.26 -11.30 21.13
N ASN A 229 3.08 -10.72 20.26
CA ASN A 229 4.48 -10.40 20.54
C ASN A 229 4.54 -8.94 21.00
#